data_AF-A0ABD0RK87-F1
#
_entry.id   AF-A0ABD0RK87-F1
#
_cell.length_a   1.000
_cell.length_b   1.000
_cell.length_c   1.000
_cell.angle_alpha   90.00
_cell.angle_beta   90.00
_cell.angle_gamma   90.00
#
_symmetry.space_group_name_H-M   'P 1'
#
loop_
_entity.id
_entity.type
_entity.pdbx_description
1 polymer ?
#
loop_
_entity_poly.entity_id
_entity_poly.type
_entity_poly.pdbx_seq_one_letter_code
_entity_poly.pdbx_strand_id
1 'polypeptide(L)' 'MMAGSLLWAVDVYGRVFSLSAARGRWRRAADIVLELKRVTGSQQCCWGIGCDHQVYLHVYPSQVPIRHQEETYENQ' A
#
# COMPACT_ATOMS: atom_id res chain seq x y z
N MET A 1 -18.65 -0.58 -1.42
CA MET A 1 -18.32 -1.85 -0.73
C MET A 1 -17.44 -1.49 0.46
N MET A 2 -17.91 -1.67 1.69
CA MET A 2 -17.08 -1.41 2.87
C MET A 2 -15.87 -2.35 2.81
N ALA A 3 -14.66 -1.79 2.80
CA ALA A 3 -13.44 -2.56 2.91
C ALA A 3 -13.40 -3.17 4.32
N GLY A 4 -14.07 -4.32 4.50
CA GLY A 4 -14.01 -5.08 5.74
C GLY A 4 -12.54 -5.37 6.04
N SER A 5 -12.06 -4.84 7.17
CA SER A 5 -10.82 -5.18 7.88
C SER A 5 -9.82 -5.98 7.02
N LEU A 6 -9.20 -5.29 6.06
CA LEU A 6 -8.16 -5.87 5.22
C LEU A 6 -6.82 -5.70 5.94
N LEU A 7 -6.19 -6.83 6.30
CA LEU A 7 -4.85 -6.84 6.84
C LEU A 7 -3.83 -6.97 5.71
N TRP A 8 -2.68 -6.33 5.88
CA TRP A 8 -1.54 -6.39 4.98
C TRP A 8 -0.32 -6.90 5.72
N ALA A 9 0.49 -7.72 5.05
CA ALA A 9 1.74 -8.22 5.61
C ALA A 9 2.78 -8.41 4.50
N VAL A 10 4.05 -8.38 4.91
CA VAL A 10 5.20 -8.81 4.12
C VAL A 10 5.85 -10.01 4.79
N ASP A 11 6.36 -10.95 4.00
CA ASP A 11 7.19 -12.03 4.52
C ASP A 11 8.69 -11.70 4.45
N VAL A 12 9.54 -12.63 4.89
CA VAL A 12 11.00 -12.47 4.91
C VAL A 12 11.64 -12.30 3.52
N TYR A 13 10.91 -12.61 2.44
CA TYR A 13 11.35 -12.43 1.06
C TYR A 13 10.75 -11.16 0.43
N GLY A 14 10.11 -10.31 1.23
CA GLY A 14 9.48 -9.07 0.76
C GLY A 14 8.21 -9.27 -0.04
N ARG A 15 7.61 -10.47 -0.04
CA ARG A 15 6.36 -10.74 -0.77
C ARG A 15 5.17 -10.19 0.00
N VAL A 16 4.28 -9.49 -0.71
CA VAL A 16 3.11 -8.82 -0.12
C VAL A 16 1.90 -9.75 -0.11
N PHE A 17 1.21 -9.80 1.03
CA PHE A 17 -0.02 -10.54 1.23
C PHE A 17 -1.13 -9.67 1.80
N SER A 18 -2.37 -10.02 1.47
CA SER A 18 -3.57 -9.45 2.09
C SER A 18 -4.47 -10.54 2.67
N LEU A 19 -5.11 -10.23 3.80
CA LEU A 19 -6.09 -11.09 4.47
C LEU A 19 -7.37 -10.28 4.67
N SER A 20 -8.47 -10.77 4.07
CA SER A 20 -9.80 -10.23 4.31
C SER A 20 -10.50 -11.05 5.39
N ALA A 21 -11.15 -10.36 6.34
CA ALA A 21 -11.96 -11.00 7.38
C ALA A 21 -13.03 -11.95 6.81
N ALA A 22 -13.52 -11.71 5.59
CA ALA A 22 -14.51 -12.57 4.96
C ALA A 22 -13.96 -13.90 4.41
N ARG A 23 -12.64 -14.02 4.21
CA ARG A 23 -12.03 -15.17 3.53
C ARG A 23 -11.11 -16.02 4.39
N GLY A 24 -10.66 -15.51 5.55
CA GLY A 24 -9.88 -16.27 6.54
C GLY A 24 -8.54 -16.83 6.05
N ARG A 25 -8.05 -16.40 4.88
CA ARG A 25 -6.75 -16.85 4.32
C ARG A 25 -5.98 -15.71 3.67
N TRP A 26 -4.67 -15.75 3.81
CA TRP A 26 -3.75 -14.84 3.13
C TRP A 26 -3.75 -15.10 1.63
N ARG A 27 -3.79 -14.01 0.84
CA ARG A 27 -3.65 -14.03 -0.62
C ARG A 27 -2.44 -13.19 -0.99
N ARG A 28 -1.56 -13.73 -1.83
CA ARG A 28 -0.45 -12.97 -2.39
C ARG A 28 -0.99 -11.90 -3.35
N ALA A 29 -0.45 -10.69 -3.27
CA ALA A 29 -0.76 -9.63 -4.22
C ALA A 29 -0.27 -10.03 -5.63
N ALA A 30 -1.10 -9.78 -6.65
CA ALA A 30 -0.99 -10.47 -7.94
C ALA A 30 0.20 -10.04 -8.80
N ASP A 31 0.80 -8.87 -8.60
CA ASP A 31 1.76 -8.32 -9.58
C ASP A 31 2.79 -7.39 -8.96
N ILE A 32 3.69 -7.94 -8.16
CA ILE A 32 4.73 -7.10 -7.56
C ILE A 32 6.05 -7.88 -7.64
N VAL A 33 6.85 -7.57 -8.67
CA VAL A 33 8.33 -7.81 -8.75
C VAL A 33 9.06 -7.06 -7.63
N LEU A 34 8.35 -6.16 -6.96
CA LEU A 34 8.83 -5.31 -5.91
C LEU A 34 8.80 -6.01 -4.53
N GLU A 35 9.98 -6.20 -3.97
CA GLU A 35 10.18 -6.73 -2.63
C GLU A 35 10.06 -5.60 -1.61
N LEU A 36 9.12 -5.72 -0.67
CA LEU A 36 8.88 -4.71 0.36
C LEU A 36 9.48 -5.10 1.72
N LYS A 37 10.14 -4.16 2.38
CA LYS A 37 10.56 -4.26 3.78
C LYS A 37 9.39 -4.06 4.74
N ARG A 38 8.46 -3.18 4.38
CA ARG A 38 7.30 -2.80 5.20
C ARG A 38 6.10 -2.49 4.32
N VAL A 39 4.91 -2.77 4.83
CA VAL A 39 3.63 -2.41 4.21
C VAL A 39 2.66 -1.93 5.28
N THR A 40 1.80 -0.98 4.91
CA THR A 40 0.64 -0.59 5.71
C THR A 40 -0.52 -0.25 4.79
N GLY A 41 -1.73 -0.48 5.28
CA GLY A 41 -2.97 -0.25 4.56
C GLY A 41 -3.84 0.81 5.22
N SER A 42 -4.57 1.54 4.39
CA SER A 42 -5.69 2.39 4.79
C SER A 42 -6.95 1.96 4.02
N GLN A 43 -8.06 2.66 4.25
CA GLN A 43 -9.32 2.37 3.57
C GLN A 43 -9.25 2.60 2.06
N GLN A 44 -8.44 3.56 1.60
CA GLN A 44 -8.40 4.01 0.19
C GLN A 44 -7.07 3.72 -0.52
N CYS A 45 -6.05 3.29 0.20
CA CYS A 45 -4.74 2.97 -0.37
C CYS A 45 -3.97 1.97 0.49
N CYS A 46 -2.85 1.47 -0.03
CA CYS A 46 -1.78 0.91 0.78
C CYS A 46 -0.45 1.50 0.34
N TRP A 47 0.50 1.59 1.26
CA TRP A 47 1.85 2.08 0.98
C TRP A 47 2.90 1.21 1.66
N GLY A 48 4.11 1.26 1.15
CA GLY A 48 5.21 0.47 1.67
C GLY A 48 6.58 1.02 1.30
N ILE A 49 7.60 0.43 1.91
CA ILE A 49 9.01 0.76 1.69
C ILE A 49 9.66 -0.43 1.00
N GLY A 50 10.22 -0.20 -0.18
CA GLY A 50 10.92 -1.22 -0.96
C GLY A 50 12.29 -1.59 -0.38
N CYS A 51 12.80 -2.77 -0.77
CA CYS A 51 14.17 -3.17 -0.48
C CYS A 51 15.21 -2.19 -1.06
N ASP A 52 14.85 -1.49 -2.13
CA ASP A 52 15.59 -0.42 -2.79
C ASP A 52 15.51 0.95 -2.08
N HIS A 53 14.83 1.01 -0.92
CA HIS A 53 14.61 2.23 -0.12
C HIS A 53 13.66 3.26 -0.74
N GLN A 54 12.89 2.89 -1.77
CA GLN A 54 11.87 3.76 -2.34
C GLN A 54 10.52 3.58 -1.64
N VAL A 55 9.68 4.63 -1.72
CA VAL A 55 8.29 4.61 -1.22
C VAL A 55 7.36 4.23 -2.37
N TYR A 56 6.48 3.27 -2.12
CA TYR A 56 5.50 2.80 -3.09
C TYR A 56 4.08 3.02 -2.59
N LEU A 57 3.21 3.47 -3.49
CA LEU A 57 1.82 3.76 -3.21
C LEU A 57 0.91 3.01 -4.18
N HIS A 58 -0.06 2.28 -3.64
CA HIS A 58 -1.15 1.69 -4.39
C HIS A 58 -2.46 2.34 -3.94
N VAL A 59 -3.09 3.09 -4.83
CA VAL A 59 -4.35 3.79 -4.57
C VAL A 59 -5.48 3.05 -5.27
N TYR A 60 -6.59 2.80 -4.55
CA TYR A 60 -7.76 2.20 -5.19
C TYR A 60 -8.46 3.21 -6.10
N PRO A 61 -9.15 2.75 -7.15
CA PRO A 61 -9.95 3.63 -8.00
C PRO A 61 -10.90 4.52 -7.19
N SER A 62 -10.82 5.82 -7.45
CA SER A 62 -11.50 6.87 -6.70
C SER A 62 -11.90 7.99 -7.66
N GLN A 63 -13.02 8.68 -7.36
CA GLN A 63 -13.45 9.86 -8.11
C GLN A 63 -12.60 11.10 -7.78
N VAL A 64 -11.89 11.08 -6.65
CA VAL A 64 -10.98 12.15 -6.23
C VAL A 64 -9.58 11.85 -6.77
N PRO A 65 -8.95 12.78 -7.53
CA PRO A 65 -7.58 12.60 -8.01
C PRO A 65 -6.58 12.68 -6.85
N ILE A 66 -5.40 12.09 -7.05
CA ILE A 66 -4.28 12.20 -6.11
C ILE A 66 -3.83 13.67 -6.06
N ARG A 67 -3.71 14.21 -4.85
CA ARG A 67 -3.21 15.57 -4.59
C ARG A 67 -1.96 15.49 -3.73
N HIS A 68 -1.02 16.38 -3.95
CA HIS A 68 0.11 16.61 -3.05
C HIS A 68 0.00 18.03 -2.51
N GLN A 69 0.29 18.22 -1.22
CA GLN A 69 0.43 19.55 -0.64
C GLN A 69 1.85 20.01 -0.92
N GLU A 70 1.97 21.19 -1.52
CA GLU A 70 3.25 21.85 -1.77
C GLU A 70 3.32 23.09 -0.87
N GLU A 71 4.40 23.22 -0.12
CA GLU A 71 4.70 24.41 0.69
C GLU A 71 5.94 25.06 0.10
N THR A 72 5.84 26.35 -0.23
CA THR A 72 6.93 27.14 -0.83
C THR A 72 7.23 28.33 0.07
N TYR A 73 8.51 28.61 0.30
CA TYR A 73 8.98 29.78 1.03
C TYR A 73 9.46 30.84 0.05
N GLU A 74 9.33 32.13 0.40
CA GLU A 74 9.52 33.29 -0.51
C GLU A 74 10.92 33.42 -1.14
N ASN A 75 11.89 32.59 -0.74
CA ASN A 75 13.27 32.61 -1.26
C ASN A 75 13.79 31.22 -1.68
N GLN A 76 12.90 30.35 -2.15
CA GLN A 76 13.26 29.08 -2.81
C GLN A 76 13.18 29.20 -4.33
#